data_AF-A0A2E5DDN5-F1
#
_entry.id   AF-A0A2E5DDN5-F1
#
_cell.length_a   1.000
_cell.length_b   1.000
_cell.length_c   1.000
_cell.angle_alpha   90.00
_cell.angle_beta   90.00
_cell.angle_gamma   90.00
#
_symmetry.space_group_name_H-M   'P 1'
#
loop_
_entity.id
_entity.type
_entity.pdbx_description
1 polymer ?
#
loop_
_entity_poly.entity_id
_entity_poly.type
_entity_poly.pdbx_seq_one_letter_code
_entity_poly.pdbx_strand_id
1 'polypeptide(L)'
;MWTLLFERIWYFFFEHEAIVDGVVGQWVGRAERTSWSARAIRTSVISETRALIRGSLPLILTCITLCPLLGLLGTVTGMISVFDAMASQGGNARSMAAGVSQATIPTMCGMIASLTGIMGSTFVRRKIDRETELLEDHLTLEAAGGSS
;
A
#
# COMPACT_ATOMS: atom_id res chain seq x y z
N MET A 1 7.80 -5.65 -0.96
CA MET A 1 6.35 -5.47 -1.18
C MET A 1 5.53 -6.45 -0.34
N TRP A 2 5.67 -7.77 -0.52
CA TRP A 2 4.89 -8.77 0.21
C TRP A 2 5.14 -8.71 1.72
N THR A 3 6.38 -8.46 2.12
CA THR A 3 6.77 -8.19 3.52
C THR A 3 6.04 -7.00 4.12
N LEU A 4 5.95 -5.88 3.39
CA LEU A 4 5.24 -4.67 3.83
C LEU A 4 3.72 -4.89 3.92
N LEU A 5 3.15 -5.70 3.03
CA LEU A 5 1.74 -6.11 3.15
C LEU A 5 1.51 -6.93 4.41
N PHE A 6 2.40 -7.89 4.69
CA PHE A 6 2.31 -8.72 5.88
C PHE A 6 2.47 -7.89 7.15
N GLU A 7 3.45 -6.98 7.20
CA GLU A 7 3.63 -6.02 8.28
C GLU A 7 2.36 -5.22 8.55
N ARG A 8 1.71 -4.68 7.50
CA ARG A 8 0.46 -3.93 7.65
C ARG A 8 -0.68 -4.79 8.15
N ILE A 9 -0.83 -5.99 7.61
CA ILE A 9 -1.84 -6.93 8.08
C ILE A 9 -1.62 -7.23 9.56
N TRP A 10 -0.39 -7.54 9.96
CA TRP A 10 -0.01 -7.80 11.34
C TRP A 10 -0.31 -6.62 12.28
N TYR A 11 0.07 -5.40 11.88
CA TYR A 11 -0.23 -4.18 12.63
C TYR A 11 -1.72 -4.03 12.93
N PHE A 12 -2.59 -4.28 11.94
CA PHE A 12 -4.04 -4.24 12.15
C PHE A 12 -4.57 -5.39 13.00
N PHE A 13 -3.91 -6.53 13.02
CA PHE A 13 -4.32 -7.67 13.85
C PHE A 13 -3.92 -7.54 15.31
N PHE A 14 -2.80 -6.89 15.63
CA PHE A 14 -2.25 -6.93 17.00
C PHE A 14 -2.09 -5.58 17.70
N GLU A 15 -1.97 -4.45 16.99
CA GLU A 15 -1.36 -3.25 17.60
C GLU A 15 -2.15 -1.94 17.45
N HIS A 16 -3.06 -1.85 16.47
CA HIS A 16 -3.74 -0.58 16.18
C HIS A 16 -4.70 -0.08 17.26
N GLU A 17 -5.36 -0.95 18.04
CA GLU A 17 -6.34 -0.55 19.07
C GLU A 17 -5.71 0.35 20.14
N ALA A 18 -4.48 0.04 20.59
CA ALA A 18 -3.80 0.82 21.63
C ALA A 18 -3.49 2.27 21.22
N ILE A 19 -3.26 2.52 19.93
CA ILE A 19 -2.96 3.86 19.41
C ILE A 19 -4.25 4.68 19.32
N VAL A 20 -5.34 4.07 18.83
CA VAL A 20 -6.65 4.74 18.71
C VAL A 20 -7.17 5.11 20.10
N ASP A 21 -7.11 4.17 21.06
CA ASP A 21 -7.55 4.40 22.44
C ASP A 21 -6.76 5.53 23.12
N GLY A 22 -5.45 5.63 22.86
CA GLY A 22 -4.62 6.70 23.39
C GLY A 22 -5.01 8.09 22.85
N VAL A 23 -5.29 8.18 21.55
CA VAL A 23 -5.69 9.44 20.90
C VAL A 23 -7.09 9.87 21.36
N VAL A 24 -8.04 8.93 21.42
CA VAL A 24 -9.39 9.18 21.92
C VAL A 24 -9.35 9.58 23.39
N GLY A 25 -8.58 8.88 24.23
CA GLY A 25 -8.40 9.21 25.64
C GLY A 25 -7.84 10.62 25.89
N GLN A 26 -6.88 11.07 25.08
CA GLN A 26 -6.37 12.44 25.16
C GLN A 26 -7.42 13.48 24.74
N TRP A 27 -8.25 13.16 23.74
CA TRP A 27 -9.34 14.03 23.29
C TRP A 27 -10.43 14.16 24.35
N VAL A 28 -10.86 13.05 24.93
CA VAL A 28 -11.84 12.96 26.03
C VAL A 28 -11.29 13.56 27.33
N GLY A 29 -9.98 13.67 27.51
CA GLY A 29 -9.38 14.35 28.66
C GLY A 29 -9.47 15.88 28.61
N ARG A 30 -9.79 16.49 27.45
CA ARG A 30 -9.77 17.96 27.30
C ARG A 30 -10.99 18.63 27.92
N ALA A 31 -10.74 19.73 28.65
CA ALA A 31 -11.76 20.55 29.31
C ALA A 31 -12.58 21.42 28.34
N GLU A 32 -12.01 21.84 27.21
CA GLU A 32 -12.68 22.68 26.21
C GLU A 32 -12.66 21.98 24.83
N ARG A 33 -13.85 21.72 24.26
CA ARG A 33 -14.01 20.91 23.02
C ARG A 33 -14.79 21.59 21.89
N THR A 34 -15.45 22.71 22.17
CA THR A 34 -16.39 23.36 21.24
C THR A 34 -15.81 24.60 20.54
N SER A 35 -14.71 25.14 21.07
CA SER A 35 -14.03 26.31 20.51
C SER A 35 -13.51 26.10 19.09
N TRP A 36 -13.28 27.21 18.38
CA TRP A 36 -12.68 27.16 17.04
C TRP A 36 -11.28 26.54 17.06
N SER A 37 -10.49 26.83 18.10
CA SER A 37 -9.17 26.21 18.33
C SER A 37 -9.28 24.71 18.55
N ALA A 38 -10.27 24.25 19.31
CA ALA A 38 -10.53 22.82 19.51
C ALA A 38 -10.86 22.12 18.18
N ARG A 39 -11.69 22.73 17.33
CA ARG A 39 -11.97 22.20 15.97
C ARG A 39 -10.73 22.10 15.08
N ALA A 40 -9.84 23.09 15.14
CA ALA A 40 -8.57 23.05 14.41
C ALA A 40 -7.66 21.91 14.90
N ILE A 41 -7.55 21.73 16.22
CA ILE A 41 -6.76 20.64 16.84
C ILE A 41 -7.37 19.27 16.52
N ARG A 42 -8.70 19.13 16.53
CA ARG A 42 -9.37 17.88 16.14
C ARG A 42 -8.95 17.46 14.74
N THR A 43 -9.03 18.40 13.80
CA THR A 43 -8.69 18.16 12.39
C THR A 43 -7.21 17.78 12.23
N SER A 44 -6.31 18.41 12.99
CA SER A 44 -4.88 18.04 12.94
C SER A 44 -4.63 16.64 13.48
N VAL A 45 -5.24 16.28 14.62
CA VAL A 45 -5.13 14.96 15.24
C VAL A 45 -5.67 13.85 14.33
N ILE A 46 -6.82 14.07 13.68
CA ILE A 46 -7.38 13.14 12.69
C ILE A 46 -6.41 12.95 11.53
N SER A 47 -5.86 14.04 11.00
CA SER A 47 -4.91 14.00 9.88
C SER A 47 -3.62 13.24 10.23
N GLU A 48 -3.04 13.51 11.40
CA GLU A 48 -1.84 12.83 11.91
C GLU A 48 -2.09 11.34 12.13
N THR A 49 -3.20 10.99 12.79
CA THR A 49 -3.57 9.59 13.08
C THR A 49 -3.84 8.84 11.77
N ARG A 50 -4.52 9.47 10.82
CA ARG A 50 -4.73 8.91 9.48
C ARG A 50 -3.42 8.64 8.75
N ALA A 51 -2.44 9.54 8.87
CA ALA A 51 -1.12 9.35 8.28
C ALA A 51 -0.38 8.15 8.90
N LEU A 52 -0.47 7.96 10.22
CA LEU A 52 0.11 6.82 10.94
C LEU A 52 -0.55 5.50 10.54
N ILE A 53 -1.90 5.46 10.51
CA ILE A 53 -2.70 4.30 10.10
C ILE A 53 -2.35 3.91 8.65
N ARG A 54 -2.20 4.90 7.75
CA ARG A 54 -1.83 4.69 6.35
C ARG A 54 -0.38 4.19 6.20
N GLY A 55 0.55 4.77 6.96
CA GLY A 55 1.97 4.43 7.04
C GLY A 55 2.60 3.96 5.72
N SER A 56 3.05 2.69 5.63
CA SER A 56 3.78 2.14 4.47
C SER A 56 2.93 1.81 3.23
N LEU A 57 1.60 2.02 3.26
CA LEU A 57 0.73 1.76 2.10
C LEU A 57 1.17 2.46 0.80
N PRO A 58 1.59 3.74 0.78
CA PRO A 58 2.03 4.40 -0.45
C PRO A 58 3.24 3.70 -1.09
N LEU A 59 4.19 3.23 -0.28
CA LEU A 59 5.35 2.47 -0.77
C LEU A 59 4.94 1.13 -1.38
N ILE A 60 3.96 0.44 -0.77
CA ILE A 60 3.40 -0.79 -1.32
C ILE A 60 2.81 -0.54 -2.71
N LEU A 61 2.01 0.53 -2.86
CA LEU A 61 1.41 0.91 -4.13
C LEU A 61 2.47 1.24 -5.19
N THR A 62 3.53 1.94 -4.82
CA THR A 62 4.66 2.19 -5.73
C THR A 62 5.36 0.90 -6.16
N CYS A 63 5.60 -0.04 -5.25
CA CYS A 63 6.19 -1.33 -5.63
C CYS A 63 5.28 -2.11 -6.61
N ILE A 64 3.96 -2.10 -6.38
CA ILE A 64 2.98 -2.76 -7.23
C ILE A 64 3.02 -2.24 -8.66
N THR A 65 3.13 -0.91 -8.83
CA THR A 65 3.20 -0.29 -10.16
C THR A 65 4.55 -0.50 -10.83
N LEU A 66 5.63 -0.67 -10.06
CA LEU A 66 6.96 -0.95 -10.60
C LEU A 66 7.12 -2.41 -11.08
N CYS A 67 6.46 -3.39 -10.44
CA CYS A 67 6.60 -4.82 -10.79
C CYS A 67 6.38 -5.15 -12.28
N PRO A 68 5.30 -4.68 -12.95
CA PRO A 68 5.09 -4.92 -14.38
C PRO A 68 6.14 -4.23 -15.25
N LEU A 69 6.58 -3.03 -14.88
CA LEU A 69 7.60 -2.27 -15.61
C LEU A 69 8.95 -3.00 -15.57
N LEU A 70 9.31 -3.58 -14.43
CA LEU A 70 10.50 -4.43 -14.31
C LEU A 70 10.38 -5.72 -15.14
N GLY A 71 9.19 -6.31 -15.22
CA GLY A 71 8.92 -7.46 -16.09
C GLY A 71 9.12 -7.13 -17.58
N LEU A 72 8.60 -5.98 -18.01
CA LEU A 72 8.79 -5.47 -19.37
C LEU A 72 10.28 -5.23 -19.68
N LEU A 73 11.02 -4.62 -18.74
CA LEU A 73 12.47 -4.44 -18.86
C LEU A 73 13.19 -5.80 -19.02
N GLY A 74 12.77 -6.82 -18.27
CA GLY A 74 13.27 -8.18 -18.41
C GLY A 74 13.02 -8.78 -19.80
N THR A 75 11.87 -8.49 -20.40
CA THR A 75 11.58 -8.91 -21.78
C THR A 75 12.44 -8.20 -22.80
N VAL A 76 12.64 -6.89 -22.67
CA VAL A 76 13.52 -6.12 -23.58
C VAL A 76 14.95 -6.64 -23.49
N THR A 77 15.48 -6.83 -22.28
CA THR A 77 16.83 -7.37 -22.08
C THR A 77 16.98 -8.80 -22.60
N GLY A 78 15.98 -9.66 -22.37
CA GLY A 78 15.95 -11.01 -22.94
C GLY A 78 15.97 -11.00 -24.47
N MET A 79 15.18 -10.13 -25.11
CA MET A 79 15.17 -10.00 -26.57
C MET A 79 16.51 -9.49 -27.13
N ILE A 80 17.21 -8.61 -26.41
CA ILE A 80 18.57 -8.18 -26.79
C ILE A 80 19.52 -9.38 -26.82
N SER A 81 19.47 -10.26 -25.80
CA SER A 81 20.29 -11.48 -25.76
C SER A 81 19.99 -12.45 -26.89
N VAL A 82 18.71 -12.54 -27.33
CA VAL A 82 18.33 -13.37 -28.48
C VAL A 82 18.96 -12.85 -29.78
N PHE A 83 18.92 -11.53 -29.99
CA PHE A 83 19.52 -10.92 -31.19
C PHE A 83 21.05 -11.04 -31.21
N ASP A 84 21.70 -10.91 -30.05
CA ASP A 84 23.15 -11.07 -29.93
C ASP A 84 23.59 -12.53 -30.18
N ALA A 85 22.83 -13.51 -29.68
CA ALA A 85 23.05 -14.92 -29.96
C ALA A 85 22.87 -15.27 -31.45
N MET A 86 21.90 -14.64 -32.13
CA MET A 86 21.72 -14.79 -33.57
C MET A 86 22.91 -14.23 -34.37
N ALA A 87 23.43 -13.06 -33.96
CA ALA A 87 24.56 -12.42 -34.62
C ALA A 87 25.86 -13.24 -34.49
N SER A 88 26.03 -13.96 -33.38
CA SER A 88 27.24 -14.73 -33.08
C SER A 88 27.21 -16.20 -33.55
N GLN A 89 26.08 -16.90 -33.39
CA GLN A 89 25.98 -18.35 -33.67
C GLN A 89 25.22 -18.70 -34.96
N GLY A 90 24.65 -17.70 -35.64
CA GLY A 90 23.79 -17.91 -36.81
C GLY A 90 22.35 -18.26 -36.44
N GLY A 91 21.41 -17.89 -37.30
CA GLY A 91 19.97 -17.98 -37.04
C GLY A 91 19.42 -19.41 -37.16
N ASN A 92 19.33 -20.13 -36.05
CA ASN A 92 18.53 -21.36 -35.96
C ASN A 92 17.13 -21.02 -35.43
N ALA A 93 16.08 -21.34 -36.21
CA ALA A 93 14.70 -21.04 -35.84
C ALA A 93 14.29 -21.61 -34.47
N ARG A 94 14.85 -22.76 -34.07
CA ARG A 94 14.56 -23.37 -32.77
C ARG A 94 15.16 -22.58 -31.60
N SER A 95 16.39 -22.09 -31.74
CA SER A 95 17.03 -21.30 -30.67
C SER A 95 16.38 -19.92 -30.53
N MET A 96 15.96 -19.32 -31.64
CA MET A 96 15.19 -18.07 -31.63
C MET A 96 13.85 -18.24 -30.90
N ALA A 97 13.08 -19.27 -31.23
CA ALA A 97 11.80 -19.53 -30.57
C ALA A 97 11.95 -19.77 -29.06
N ALA A 98 12.98 -20.53 -28.65
CA ALA A 98 13.28 -20.74 -27.24
C ALA A 98 13.67 -19.44 -26.53
N GLY A 99 14.51 -18.61 -27.16
CA GLY A 99 14.93 -17.32 -26.61
C GLY A 99 13.78 -16.33 -26.41
N VAL A 100 12.88 -16.22 -27.40
CA VAL A 100 11.68 -15.37 -27.28
C VAL A 100 10.78 -15.87 -26.15
N SER A 101 10.58 -17.19 -26.03
CA SER A 101 9.80 -17.74 -24.92
C SER A 101 10.43 -17.47 -23.55
N GLN A 102 11.76 -17.43 -23.44
CA GLN A 102 12.42 -17.06 -22.17
C GLN A 102 12.24 -15.58 -21.86
N ALA A 103 12.26 -14.71 -22.89
CA ALA A 103 12.05 -13.28 -22.72
C ALA A 103 10.64 -12.93 -22.21
N THR A 104 9.62 -13.78 -22.37
CA THR A 104 8.26 -13.50 -21.86
C THR A 104 8.08 -13.84 -20.38
N ILE A 105 8.94 -14.70 -19.80
CA ILE A 105 8.84 -15.15 -18.40
C ILE A 105 8.92 -13.97 -17.41
N PRO A 106 9.87 -13.03 -17.52
CA PRO A 106 9.93 -11.87 -16.63
C PRO A 106 8.64 -11.04 -16.62
N THR A 107 8.00 -10.86 -17.78
CA THR A 107 6.73 -10.13 -17.88
C THR A 107 5.61 -10.86 -17.14
N MET A 108 5.51 -12.18 -17.30
CA MET A 108 4.52 -12.99 -16.56
C MET A 108 4.75 -12.90 -15.04
N CYS A 109 5.99 -13.03 -14.58
CA CYS A 109 6.33 -12.89 -13.17
C CYS A 109 6.00 -11.50 -12.61
N GLY A 110 6.33 -10.44 -13.35
CA GLY A 110 6.03 -9.06 -12.97
C GLY A 110 4.52 -8.79 -12.83
N MET A 111 3.71 -9.34 -13.74
CA MET A 111 2.25 -9.24 -13.67
C MET A 111 1.68 -10.02 -12.49
N ILE A 112 2.14 -11.24 -12.23
CA ILE A 112 1.68 -12.04 -11.08
C ILE A 112 2.00 -11.31 -9.77
N ALA A 113 3.22 -10.79 -9.63
CA ALA A 113 3.62 -10.03 -8.43
C ALA A 113 2.79 -8.76 -8.23
N SER A 114 2.46 -8.05 -9.32
CA SER A 114 1.58 -6.88 -9.27
C SER A 114 0.15 -7.25 -8.88
N LEU A 115 -0.40 -8.31 -9.48
CA LEU A 115 -1.76 -8.79 -9.22
C LEU A 115 -1.96 -9.16 -7.75
N THR A 116 -1.06 -9.97 -7.19
CA THR A 116 -1.14 -10.35 -5.76
C THR A 116 -1.00 -9.13 -4.86
N GLY A 117 -0.17 -8.17 -5.25
CA GLY A 117 -0.02 -6.92 -4.52
C GLY A 117 -1.26 -6.03 -4.55
N ILE A 118 -1.94 -5.92 -5.68
CA ILE A 118 -3.21 -5.18 -5.77
C ILE A 118 -4.25 -5.82 -4.86
N MET A 119 -4.38 -7.14 -4.87
CA MET A 119 -5.32 -7.86 -3.99
C MET A 119 -5.02 -7.58 -2.51
N GLY A 120 -3.76 -7.72 -2.08
CA GLY A 120 -3.37 -7.46 -0.70
C GLY A 120 -3.56 -5.98 -0.30
N SER A 121 -3.15 -5.04 -1.16
CA SER A 121 -3.28 -3.61 -0.88
C SER A 121 -4.73 -3.14 -0.81
N THR A 122 -5.64 -3.79 -1.56
CA THR A 122 -7.08 -3.51 -1.50
C THR A 122 -7.65 -3.86 -0.13
N PHE A 123 -7.24 -5.00 0.45
CA PHE A 123 -7.66 -5.39 1.80
C PHE A 123 -7.18 -4.39 2.85
N VAL A 124 -5.88 -4.07 2.83
CA VAL A 124 -5.27 -3.12 3.77
C VAL A 124 -5.90 -1.73 3.64
N ARG A 125 -6.16 -1.26 2.42
CA ARG A 125 -6.79 0.04 2.18
C ARG A 125 -8.22 0.10 2.73
N ARG A 126 -9.03 -0.94 2.51
CA ARG A 126 -10.39 -1.01 3.08
C ARG A 126 -10.38 -0.97 4.61
N LYS A 127 -9.39 -1.61 5.25
CA LYS A 127 -9.23 -1.57 6.70
C LYS A 127 -8.83 -0.18 7.18
N ILE A 128 -7.85 0.46 6.53
CA ILE A 128 -7.45 1.86 6.81
C ILE A 128 -8.63 2.82 6.72
N ASP A 129 -9.41 2.74 5.63
CA ASP A 129 -10.54 3.64 5.41
C ASP A 129 -11.61 3.46 6.50
N ARG A 130 -11.91 2.20 6.89
CA ARG A 130 -12.82 1.89 7.99
C ARG A 130 -12.34 2.42 9.35
N GLU A 131 -11.08 2.20 9.71
CA GLU A 131 -10.54 2.69 10.99
C GLU A 131 -10.51 4.23 11.04
N THR A 132 -10.25 4.88 9.90
CA THR A 132 -10.28 6.35 9.82
C THR A 132 -11.69 6.89 10.02
N GLU A 133 -12.69 6.25 9.41
CA GLU A 133 -14.10 6.62 9.57
C GLU A 133 -14.57 6.44 11.02
N LEU A 134 -14.23 5.30 11.66
CA LEU A 134 -14.53 5.06 13.07
C LEU A 134 -13.89 6.11 13.99
N LEU A 135 -12.62 6.45 13.77
CA LEU A 135 -11.93 7.50 14.52
C LEU A 135 -12.64 8.86 14.39
N GLU A 136 -13.05 9.23 13.16
CA GLU A 136 -13.77 10.48 12.91
C GLU A 136 -15.11 10.51 13.64
N ASP A 137 -15.87 9.41 13.60
CA ASP A 137 -17.16 9.24 14.28
C ASP A 137 -17.01 9.35 15.81
N HIS A 138 -16.06 8.64 16.42
CA HIS A 138 -15.80 8.73 17.86
C HIS A 138 -15.50 10.18 18.29
N LEU A 139 -14.68 10.89 17.52
CA LEU A 139 -14.33 12.28 17.82
C LEU A 139 -15.47 13.28 17.55
N THR A 140 -16.51 12.93 16.78
CA THR A 140 -17.70 13.79 16.57
C THR A 140 -18.78 13.56 17.63
N LEU A 141 -19.10 12.30 17.92
CA LEU A 141 -20.18 11.93 18.84
C LEU A 141 -19.92 12.43 20.27
N GLU A 142 -18.67 12.35 20.72
CA GLU A 142 -18.28 12.84 22.06
C GLU A 142 -18.25 14.37 22.17
N ALA A 143 -18.10 15.08 21.05
CA ALA A 143 -18.20 16.54 21.05
C ALA A 143 -19.66 17.03 21.18
N ALA A 144 -20.63 16.21 20.75
CA ALA A 144 -22.07 16.50 20.87
C ALA A 144 -22.64 16.16 22.26
N GLY A 145 -22.05 15.21 22.98
CA GLY A 145 -22.50 14.78 24.32
C GLY A 145 -22.11 15.71 25.48
N GLY A 146 -21.35 16.78 25.24
CA GLY A 146 -20.90 17.72 26.27
C GLY A 146 -21.79 18.95 26.49
N SER A 147 -22.99 18.99 25.93
CA SER A 147 -23.90 20.16 26.00
C SER A 147 -25.18 19.93 26.80
N SER A 148 -25.17 19.01 27.78
CA SER A 148 -26.29 18.79 28.70
C SER A 148 -25.90 19.05 30.14
#